data_AF-A0A9E0H7J3-F1
#
_entry.id   AF-A0A9E0H7J3-F1
#
_cell.length_a   1.000
_cell.length_b   1.000
_cell.length_c   1.000
_cell.angle_alpha   90.00
_cell.angle_beta   90.00
_cell.angle_gamma   90.00
#
_symmetry.space_group_name_H-M   'P 1'
#
loop_
_entity.id
_entity.type
_entity.pdbx_description
1 polymer ?
#
loop_
_entity_poly.entity_id
_entity_poly.type
_entity_poly.pdbx_seq_one_letter_code
_entity_poly.pdbx_strand_id
1 'polypeptide(L)'
;MVTLRRAALAASALFAVACQRDHRVRLLLGPDEETLTRGFLCEDDGGVPLAARGFADGRLRFNLVVELIDLGGVPGCRGEELLAWCETHTCAPITPAGGRYCFGLDVAADPRNLPALVGDLYAQLAAGPPIVSDAPSAPVVVRAVATTEPCEALTAGGPFASDALVGCAYSCPVQLDLVDEVQLSLDTLSARCEREVVACANGPF
;
A
#
# COMPACT_ATOMS: atom_id res chain seq x y z
N MET A 1 -33.82 18.21 -64.80
CA MET A 1 -34.01 17.01 -63.95
C MET A 1 -32.79 16.90 -63.06
N VAL A 2 -33.00 17.09 -61.75
CA VAL A 2 -31.97 17.09 -60.71
C VAL A 2 -31.97 15.69 -60.08
N THR A 3 -30.86 14.97 -60.14
CA THR A 3 -30.65 13.73 -59.37
C THR A 3 -29.55 13.96 -58.34
N LEU A 4 -29.98 14.34 -57.14
CA LEU A 4 -29.18 14.24 -55.92
C LEU A 4 -28.72 12.78 -55.74
N ARG A 5 -27.41 12.55 -55.68
CA ARG A 5 -26.84 11.37 -55.01
C ARG A 5 -26.08 11.84 -53.77
N ARG A 6 -26.82 11.93 -52.66
CA ARG A 6 -26.30 11.88 -51.29
C ARG A 6 -26.70 10.51 -50.71
N ALA A 7 -25.72 9.69 -50.36
CA ALA A 7 -25.85 8.61 -49.38
C ALA A 7 -24.41 8.15 -49.07
N ALA A 8 -23.82 8.67 -48.00
CA ALA A 8 -23.82 8.02 -46.69
C ALA A 8 -22.78 6.89 -46.63
N LEU A 9 -21.53 7.28 -46.41
CA LEU A 9 -20.48 6.43 -45.81
C LEU A 9 -19.79 7.27 -44.73
N ALA A 10 -20.62 7.83 -43.84
CA ALA A 10 -20.20 8.33 -42.56
C ALA A 10 -20.78 7.38 -41.51
N ALA A 11 -19.99 7.08 -40.48
CA ALA A 11 -20.34 6.29 -39.29
C ALA A 11 -20.20 4.76 -39.37
N SER A 12 -19.11 4.26 -39.99
CA SER A 12 -18.55 2.93 -39.63
C SER A 12 -17.27 3.04 -38.79
N ALA A 13 -17.02 4.20 -38.19
CA ALA A 13 -16.20 4.27 -36.99
C ALA A 13 -17.06 3.71 -35.85
N LEU A 14 -17.17 2.38 -35.85
CA LEU A 14 -17.56 1.62 -34.68
C LEU A 14 -16.77 2.23 -33.53
N PHE A 15 -17.50 2.85 -32.61
CA PHE A 15 -17.42 2.63 -31.18
C PHE A 15 -16.65 1.34 -30.82
N ALA A 16 -15.34 1.34 -31.03
CA ALA A 16 -14.40 0.63 -30.19
C ALA A 16 -14.43 1.38 -28.86
N VAL A 17 -15.57 1.24 -28.16
CA VAL A 17 -15.63 1.39 -26.73
C VAL A 17 -14.70 0.29 -26.25
N ALA A 18 -13.41 0.62 -26.13
CA ALA A 18 -12.48 -0.18 -25.39
C ALA A 18 -13.13 -0.35 -24.03
N CYS A 19 -13.70 -1.52 -23.81
CA CYS A 19 -14.29 -1.88 -22.54
C CYS A 19 -13.10 -1.97 -21.59
N GLN A 20 -12.73 -0.84 -20.97
CA GLN A 20 -11.77 -0.83 -19.88
C GLN A 20 -12.40 -1.68 -18.79
N ARG A 21 -11.85 -2.88 -18.59
CA ARG A 21 -12.22 -3.71 -17.45
C ARG A 21 -11.76 -2.97 -16.21
N ASP A 22 -12.70 -2.56 -15.37
CA ASP A 22 -12.41 -2.10 -14.01
C ASP A 22 -11.86 -3.32 -13.25
N HIS A 23 -10.56 -3.29 -12.96
CA HIS A 23 -9.86 -4.30 -12.18
C HIS A 23 -9.45 -3.69 -10.85
N ARG A 24 -9.94 -4.24 -9.75
CA ARG A 24 -9.70 -3.70 -8.41
C ARG A 24 -8.88 -4.69 -7.60
N VAL A 25 -7.79 -4.19 -7.05
CA VAL A 25 -6.89 -4.95 -6.20
C VAL A 25 -7.11 -4.52 -4.75
N ARG A 26 -7.35 -5.50 -3.87
CA ARG A 26 -7.47 -5.26 -2.43
C ARG A 26 -6.13 -5.42 -1.75
N LEU A 27 -5.81 -4.53 -0.82
CA LEU A 27 -4.65 -4.71 0.06
C LEU A 27 -5.07 -5.47 1.30
N LEU A 28 -4.34 -6.53 1.63
CA LEU A 28 -4.49 -7.29 2.86
C LEU A 28 -3.30 -6.97 3.76
N LEU A 29 -3.55 -6.35 4.90
CA LEU A 29 -2.54 -6.05 5.92
C LEU A 29 -2.24 -7.28 6.79
N GLY A 30 -2.20 -8.47 6.17
CA GLY A 30 -2.15 -9.78 6.80
C GLY A 30 -2.39 -10.90 5.77
N PRO A 31 -2.40 -12.17 6.18
CA PRO A 31 -2.78 -13.28 5.31
C PRO A 31 -4.25 -13.21 4.85
N ASP A 32 -5.12 -12.52 5.60
CA ASP A 32 -6.54 -12.33 5.32
C ASP A 32 -7.09 -11.00 5.89
N GLU A 33 -8.39 -10.77 5.70
CA GLU A 33 -9.10 -9.59 6.22
C GLU A 33 -9.42 -9.65 7.72
N GLU A 34 -9.10 -10.75 8.40
CA GLU A 34 -9.39 -10.94 9.83
C GLU A 34 -8.15 -10.79 10.72
N THR A 35 -6.97 -10.64 10.11
CA THR A 35 -5.68 -10.64 10.80
C THR A 35 -4.78 -9.48 10.38
N LEU A 36 -3.97 -8.99 11.34
CA LEU A 36 -2.86 -8.09 11.06
C LEU A 36 -1.56 -8.89 10.90
N THR A 37 -0.72 -8.46 9.97
CA THR A 37 0.66 -8.94 9.88
C THR A 37 1.46 -8.48 11.09
N ARG A 38 2.54 -9.22 11.38
CA ARG A 38 3.43 -8.96 12.52
C ARG A 38 3.99 -7.54 12.52
N GLY A 39 4.16 -6.93 11.34
CA GLY A 39 4.64 -5.55 11.21
C GLY A 39 3.77 -4.49 11.89
N PHE A 40 2.47 -4.75 12.07
CA PHE A 40 1.54 -3.86 12.79
C PHE A 40 1.31 -4.29 14.24
N LEU A 41 1.89 -5.42 14.65
CA LEU A 41 1.85 -5.97 16.00
C LEU A 41 3.24 -5.87 16.69
N CYS A 42 4.18 -5.12 16.09
CA CYS A 42 5.52 -4.97 16.61
C CYS A 42 5.54 -4.23 17.95
N GLU A 43 6.55 -4.57 18.73
CA GLU A 43 6.97 -3.92 19.96
C GLU A 43 8.33 -3.25 19.75
N ASP A 44 8.59 -2.20 20.53
CA ASP A 44 9.90 -1.60 20.68
C ASP A 44 10.86 -2.48 21.51
N ASP A 45 12.10 -2.04 21.66
CA ASP A 45 13.11 -2.74 22.47
C ASP A 45 12.71 -2.90 23.96
N GLY A 46 11.81 -2.05 24.45
CA GLY A 46 11.23 -2.08 25.79
C GLY A 46 10.03 -3.02 25.93
N GLY A 47 9.54 -3.63 24.84
CA GLY A 47 8.33 -4.46 24.83
C GLY A 47 7.03 -3.66 24.79
N VAL A 48 7.08 -2.37 24.45
CA VAL A 48 5.89 -1.54 24.27
C VAL A 48 5.40 -1.67 22.82
N PRO A 49 4.12 -1.98 22.57
CA PRO A 49 3.59 -2.04 21.22
C PRO A 49 3.78 -0.71 20.48
N LEU A 50 4.28 -0.74 19.24
CA LEU A 50 4.46 0.47 18.42
C LEU A 50 3.12 1.18 18.16
N ALA A 51 2.01 0.43 18.11
CA ALA A 51 0.66 0.97 18.03
C ALA A 51 0.30 1.93 19.19
N ALA A 52 0.99 1.85 20.34
CA ALA A 52 0.79 2.79 21.44
C ALA A 52 1.08 4.24 21.04
N ARG A 53 1.93 4.48 20.03
CA ARG A 53 2.27 5.82 19.52
C ARG A 53 1.07 6.55 18.93
N GLY A 54 0.14 5.82 18.33
CA GLY A 54 -1.09 6.36 17.76
C GLY A 54 -2.27 6.38 18.74
N PHE A 55 -2.11 5.92 19.99
CA PHE A 55 -3.23 5.77 20.90
C PHE A 55 -3.52 7.07 21.66
N ALA A 56 -4.73 7.61 21.47
CA ALA A 56 -5.22 8.79 22.17
C ALA A 56 -6.73 8.67 22.42
N ASP A 57 -7.18 9.02 23.63
CA ASP A 57 -8.61 9.05 23.99
C ASP A 57 -9.38 7.74 23.72
N GLY A 58 -8.73 6.58 23.88
CA GLY A 58 -9.35 5.28 23.63
C GLY A 58 -9.45 4.91 22.14
N ARG A 59 -8.73 5.63 21.28
CA ARG A 59 -8.75 5.46 19.82
C ARG A 59 -7.34 5.33 19.29
N LEU A 60 -7.17 4.52 18.25
CA LEU A 60 -5.91 4.40 17.53
C LEU A 60 -6.00 5.29 16.29
N ARG A 61 -5.16 6.33 16.25
CA ARG A 61 -5.08 7.32 15.19
C ARG A 61 -3.72 7.26 14.53
N PHE A 62 -3.70 7.04 13.23
CA PHE A 62 -2.48 7.03 12.43
C PHE A 62 -2.84 7.29 10.96
N ASN A 63 -1.83 7.58 10.16
CA ASN A 63 -1.95 7.63 8.72
C ASN A 63 -1.35 6.35 8.13
N LEU A 64 -2.11 5.66 7.28
CA LEU A 64 -1.60 4.59 6.45
C LEU A 64 -1.10 5.17 5.14
N VAL A 65 0.18 4.94 4.88
CA VAL A 65 0.88 5.45 3.73
C VAL A 65 1.25 4.29 2.83
N VAL A 66 0.63 4.22 1.65
CA VAL A 66 0.89 3.16 0.67
C VAL A 66 1.80 3.69 -0.42
N GLU A 67 2.84 2.94 -0.75
CA GLU A 67 3.78 3.22 -1.81
C GLU A 67 3.86 2.06 -2.81
N LEU A 68 3.84 2.39 -4.10
CA LEU A 68 4.10 1.44 -5.18
C LEU A 68 5.52 1.65 -5.69
N ILE A 69 6.36 0.65 -5.53
CA ILE A 69 7.80 0.76 -5.80
C ILE A 69 8.14 -0.11 -7.00
N ASP A 70 8.62 0.55 -8.05
CA ASP A 70 9.14 -0.11 -9.24
C ASP A 70 10.51 -0.71 -8.91
N LEU A 71 10.67 -1.99 -9.24
CA LEU A 71 11.88 -2.76 -9.01
C LEU A 71 12.76 -2.85 -10.27
N GLY A 72 12.23 -2.51 -11.45
CA GLY A 72 12.88 -2.75 -12.73
C GLY A 72 13.13 -4.24 -13.04
N GLY A 73 12.43 -5.16 -12.35
CA GLY A 73 12.59 -6.61 -12.48
C GLY A 73 11.82 -7.40 -11.43
N VAL A 74 12.18 -8.68 -11.24
CA VAL A 74 11.49 -9.60 -10.31
C VAL A 74 12.50 -10.26 -9.37
N PRO A 75 12.88 -9.58 -8.27
CA PRO A 75 13.66 -10.21 -7.20
C PRO A 75 12.84 -11.27 -6.45
N GLY A 76 13.49 -11.93 -5.48
CA GLY A 76 12.79 -12.79 -4.53
C GLY A 76 11.92 -11.99 -3.55
N CYS A 77 11.18 -12.71 -2.70
CA CYS A 77 10.20 -12.11 -1.79
C CYS A 77 10.78 -11.66 -0.45
N ARG A 78 11.95 -12.17 -0.06
CA ARG A 78 12.50 -11.91 1.28
C ARG A 78 13.03 -10.49 1.35
N GLY A 79 12.87 -9.81 2.48
CA GLY A 79 13.35 -8.43 2.65
C GLY A 79 14.85 -8.28 2.36
N GLU A 80 15.66 -9.26 2.76
CA GLU A 80 17.10 -9.34 2.45
C GLU A 80 17.38 -9.40 0.94
N GLU A 81 16.56 -10.12 0.17
CA GLU A 81 16.70 -10.28 -1.28
C GLU A 81 16.26 -9.00 -2.00
N LEU A 82 15.20 -8.34 -1.54
CA LEU A 82 14.75 -7.04 -2.04
C LEU A 82 15.82 -5.96 -1.81
N LEU A 83 16.39 -5.90 -0.61
CA LEU A 83 17.49 -4.98 -0.30
C LEU A 83 18.68 -5.19 -1.24
N ALA A 84 19.15 -6.44 -1.37
CA ALA A 84 20.27 -6.78 -2.24
C ALA A 84 19.99 -6.47 -3.72
N TRP A 85 18.74 -6.64 -4.16
CA TRP A 85 18.33 -6.25 -5.51
C TRP A 85 18.47 -4.75 -5.73
N CYS A 86 17.98 -3.94 -4.79
CA CYS A 86 18.01 -2.48 -4.85
C CYS A 86 19.41 -1.86 -4.70
N GLU A 87 20.43 -2.63 -4.31
CA GLU A 87 21.82 -2.18 -4.36
C GLU A 87 22.35 -2.10 -5.81
N THR A 88 21.77 -2.87 -6.72
CA THR A 88 22.22 -2.99 -8.11
C THR A 88 21.19 -2.53 -9.14
N HIS A 89 19.94 -2.31 -8.71
CA HIS A 89 18.83 -1.85 -9.52
C HIS A 89 18.20 -0.60 -8.89
N THR A 90 17.67 0.29 -9.72
CA THR A 90 16.92 1.43 -9.22
C THR A 90 15.59 0.95 -8.67
N CYS A 91 15.42 1.02 -7.35
CA CYS A 91 14.15 0.87 -6.68
C CYS A 91 13.61 2.26 -6.35
N ALA A 92 12.44 2.62 -6.89
CA ALA A 92 11.87 3.95 -6.69
C ALA A 92 10.33 3.93 -6.70
N PRO A 93 9.69 4.79 -5.89
CA PRO A 93 8.25 4.99 -5.96
C PRO A 93 7.79 5.48 -7.35
N ILE A 94 6.68 4.92 -7.85
CA ILE A 94 6.14 5.25 -9.18
C ILE A 94 5.49 6.66 -9.19
N THR A 95 5.92 7.52 -10.13
CA THR A 95 5.36 8.87 -10.37
C THR A 95 4.07 8.79 -11.23
N PRO A 96 3.15 9.80 -11.27
CA PRO A 96 3.35 11.26 -11.10
C PRO A 96 3.21 11.82 -9.67
N ALA A 97 2.69 11.07 -8.70
CA ALA A 97 2.50 11.54 -7.32
C ALA A 97 3.56 11.03 -6.33
N GLY A 98 4.76 10.68 -6.82
CA GLY A 98 5.81 10.06 -6.00
C GLY A 98 5.37 8.76 -5.32
N GLY A 99 4.35 8.10 -5.86
CA GLY A 99 3.84 6.80 -5.45
C GLY A 99 3.16 6.74 -4.09
N ARG A 100 3.06 7.86 -3.34
CA ARG A 100 2.65 7.86 -1.93
C ARG A 100 1.18 8.24 -1.76
N TYR A 101 0.39 7.32 -1.23
CA TYR A 101 -1.04 7.47 -0.95
C TYR A 101 -1.26 7.45 0.55
N CYS A 102 -1.85 8.53 1.09
CA CYS A 102 -1.97 8.70 2.53
C CYS A 102 -3.44 8.69 2.95
N PHE A 103 -3.77 7.81 3.90
CA PHE A 103 -5.12 7.63 4.42
C PHE A 103 -5.10 7.87 5.93
N GLY A 104 -5.84 8.88 6.40
CA GLY A 104 -6.06 9.06 7.83
C GLY A 104 -7.01 7.99 8.35
N LEU A 105 -6.56 7.27 9.37
CA LEU A 105 -7.33 6.21 10.02
C LEU A 105 -7.56 6.57 11.48
N ASP A 106 -8.81 6.43 11.90
CA ASP A 106 -9.23 6.65 13.28
C ASP A 106 -10.17 5.53 13.68
N VAL A 107 -9.62 4.49 14.31
CA VAL A 107 -10.34 3.27 14.69
C VAL A 107 -10.56 3.22 16.20
N ALA A 108 -11.73 2.73 16.60
CA ALA A 108 -11.98 2.48 18.02
C ALA A 108 -11.04 1.35 18.47
N ALA A 109 -10.20 1.63 19.46
CA ALA A 109 -9.16 0.71 19.86
C ALA A 109 -9.44 0.19 21.27
N ASP A 110 -10.01 -1.02 21.35
CA ASP A 110 -9.80 -1.88 22.52
C ASP A 110 -8.63 -2.81 22.18
N PRO A 111 -7.46 -2.67 22.80
CA PRO A 111 -6.31 -3.55 22.55
C PRO A 111 -6.60 -5.03 22.85
N ARG A 112 -7.73 -5.33 23.50
CA ARG A 112 -8.20 -6.70 23.77
C ARG A 112 -9.16 -7.23 22.70
N ASN A 113 -9.59 -6.41 21.75
CA ASN A 113 -10.52 -6.78 20.68
C ASN A 113 -9.92 -6.52 19.30
N LEU A 114 -8.84 -7.25 19.00
CA LEU A 114 -8.16 -7.19 17.71
C LEU A 114 -9.11 -7.43 16.51
N PRO A 115 -10.09 -8.36 16.55
CA PRO A 115 -11.00 -8.54 15.41
C PRO A 115 -11.83 -7.29 15.07
N ALA A 116 -12.33 -6.56 16.08
CA ALA A 116 -13.06 -5.32 15.84
C ALA A 116 -12.15 -4.22 15.26
N LEU A 117 -10.92 -4.13 15.76
CA LEU A 117 -9.91 -3.20 15.24
C LEU A 117 -9.64 -3.45 13.76
N VAL A 118 -9.44 -4.73 13.39
CA VAL A 118 -9.18 -5.16 12.02
C VAL A 118 -10.38 -4.85 11.12
N GLY A 119 -11.59 -5.19 11.55
CA GLY A 119 -12.81 -4.91 10.80
C GLY A 119 -13.02 -3.42 10.53
N ASP A 120 -12.83 -2.56 11.54
CA ASP A 120 -12.94 -1.11 11.40
C ASP A 120 -11.87 -0.54 10.45
N LEU A 121 -10.65 -1.06 10.52
CA LEU A 121 -9.55 -0.69 9.63
C LEU A 121 -9.88 -0.98 8.17
N TYR A 122 -10.27 -2.22 7.86
CA TYR A 122 -10.63 -2.60 6.49
C TYR A 122 -11.87 -1.87 5.98
N ALA A 123 -12.86 -1.61 6.83
CA ALA A 123 -14.03 -0.81 6.47
C ALA A 123 -13.64 0.62 6.05
N GLN A 124 -12.70 1.26 6.77
CA GLN A 124 -12.21 2.60 6.41
C GLN A 124 -11.40 2.58 5.11
N LEU A 125 -10.53 1.59 4.93
CA LEU A 125 -9.74 1.45 3.69
C LEU A 125 -10.65 1.21 2.47
N ALA A 126 -11.68 0.37 2.61
CA ALA A 126 -12.64 0.09 1.54
C ALA A 126 -13.50 1.32 1.17
N ALA A 127 -13.74 2.23 2.11
CA ALA A 127 -14.44 3.49 1.88
C ALA A 127 -13.54 4.60 1.31
N GLY A 128 -12.22 4.42 1.36
CA GLY A 128 -11.22 5.37 0.87
C GLY A 128 -11.16 5.46 -0.66
N PRO A 129 -10.48 6.49 -1.20
CA PRO A 129 -10.23 6.57 -2.63
C PRO A 129 -9.31 5.42 -3.09
N PRO A 130 -9.41 4.99 -4.36
CA PRO A 130 -8.46 4.03 -4.91
C PRO A 130 -7.03 4.62 -4.86
N ILE A 131 -6.06 3.75 -4.59
CA ILE A 131 -4.63 4.07 -4.59
C ILE A 131 -4.23 4.45 -6.03
N VAL A 132 -4.31 3.52 -6.97
CA VAL A 132 -4.07 3.80 -8.39
C VAL A 132 -5.32 3.54 -9.22
N SER A 133 -5.54 4.37 -10.24
CA SER A 133 -6.56 4.14 -11.26
C SER A 133 -6.07 3.25 -12.41
N ASP A 134 -4.77 3.28 -12.68
CA ASP A 134 -4.10 2.46 -13.70
C ASP A 134 -2.99 1.64 -13.03
N ALA A 135 -3.15 0.33 -13.00
CA ALA A 135 -2.15 -0.58 -12.47
C ALA A 135 -0.86 -0.51 -13.32
N PRO A 136 0.33 -0.41 -12.70
CA PRO A 136 1.60 -0.61 -13.40
C PRO A 136 1.62 -1.95 -14.15
N SER A 137 2.15 -1.93 -15.38
CA SER A 137 2.31 -3.14 -16.20
C SER A 137 3.52 -3.98 -15.83
N ALA A 138 4.45 -3.41 -15.05
CA ALA A 138 5.61 -4.11 -14.51
C ALA A 138 5.33 -4.58 -13.08
N PRO A 139 6.02 -5.64 -12.60
CA PRO A 139 5.97 -6.04 -11.21
C PRO A 139 6.44 -4.93 -10.26
N VAL A 140 5.72 -4.75 -9.16
CA VAL A 140 6.00 -3.75 -8.12
C VAL A 140 6.03 -4.39 -6.73
N VAL A 141 6.69 -3.73 -5.79
CA VAL A 141 6.41 -3.93 -4.36
C VAL A 141 5.35 -2.92 -3.94
N VAL A 142 4.35 -3.39 -3.20
CA VAL A 142 3.43 -2.52 -2.45
C VAL A 142 3.96 -2.43 -1.03
N ARG A 143 4.32 -1.23 -0.58
CA ARG A 143 4.72 -0.95 0.79
C ARG A 143 3.62 -0.20 1.50
N ALA A 144 3.31 -0.58 2.74
CA ALA A 144 2.37 0.12 3.59
C ALA A 144 3.03 0.48 4.92
N VAL A 145 3.07 1.78 5.22
CA VAL A 145 3.67 2.35 6.43
C VAL A 145 2.58 3.01 7.26
N ALA A 146 2.40 2.58 8.51
CA ALA A 146 1.58 3.29 9.47
C ALA A 146 2.46 4.28 10.25
N THR A 147 2.08 5.55 10.26
CA THR A 147 2.79 6.64 10.96
C THR A 147 1.83 7.60 11.64
N THR A 148 2.25 8.26 12.71
CA THR A 148 1.52 9.39 13.31
C THR A 148 1.85 10.74 12.66
N GLU A 149 2.83 10.77 11.75
CA GLU A 149 3.12 11.96 10.95
C GLU A 149 1.91 12.37 10.09
N PRO A 150 1.55 13.66 10.05
CA PRO A 150 0.42 14.12 9.25
C PRO A 150 0.74 14.01 7.75
N CYS A 151 -0.25 13.65 6.94
CA CYS A 151 -0.07 13.42 5.49
C CYS A 151 0.57 14.62 4.76
N GLU A 152 0.23 15.85 5.16
CA GLU A 152 0.78 17.08 4.58
C GLU A 152 2.26 17.33 4.92
N ALA A 153 2.78 16.71 5.97
CA ALA A 153 4.19 16.79 6.32
C ALA A 153 5.06 15.75 5.59
N LEU A 154 4.43 14.74 5.00
CA LEU A 154 5.14 13.68 4.29
C LEU A 154 5.59 14.17 2.92
N THR A 155 6.91 14.24 2.71
CA THR A 155 7.49 14.51 1.39
C THR A 155 7.52 13.24 0.55
N ALA A 156 7.16 13.35 -0.74
CA ALA A 156 7.26 12.23 -1.69
C ALA A 156 8.68 11.63 -1.72
N GLY A 157 8.79 10.32 -1.47
CA GLY A 157 10.07 9.60 -1.40
C GLY A 157 10.97 9.97 -0.23
N GLY A 158 10.51 10.81 0.71
CA GLY A 158 11.26 11.16 1.91
C GLY A 158 11.10 10.13 3.03
N PRO A 159 12.04 10.10 4.00
CA PRO A 159 11.99 9.18 5.12
C PRO A 159 10.85 9.53 6.09
N PHE A 160 10.41 8.53 6.83
CA PHE A 160 9.52 8.64 7.98
C PHE A 160 10.30 8.82 9.27
N ALA A 161 9.75 9.61 10.19
CA ALA A 161 10.30 9.79 11.52
C ALA A 161 10.16 8.48 12.33
N SER A 162 11.28 7.93 12.82
CA SER A 162 11.30 6.61 13.44
C SER A 162 10.44 6.51 14.72
N ASP A 163 10.29 7.62 15.45
CA ASP A 163 9.45 7.75 16.64
C ASP A 163 7.95 7.92 16.33
N ALA A 164 7.61 8.22 15.08
CA ALA A 164 6.22 8.30 14.61
C ALA A 164 5.71 6.99 14.00
N LEU A 165 6.59 6.03 13.69
CA LEU A 165 6.21 4.77 13.06
C LEU A 165 5.36 3.90 13.99
N VAL A 166 4.21 3.46 13.50
CA VAL A 166 3.28 2.53 14.17
C VAL A 166 3.44 1.11 13.63
N GLY A 167 3.81 0.96 12.36
CA GLY A 167 4.02 -0.33 11.73
C GLY A 167 4.45 -0.21 10.28
N CYS A 168 4.95 -1.28 9.71
CA CYS A 168 5.28 -1.35 8.28
C CYS A 168 5.14 -2.77 7.75
N ALA A 169 4.71 -2.91 6.50
CA ALA A 169 4.66 -4.17 5.77
C ALA A 169 4.88 -3.93 4.27
N TYR A 170 5.29 -4.96 3.55
CA TYR A 170 5.45 -4.94 2.10
C TYR A 170 4.94 -6.23 1.46
N SER A 171 4.67 -6.19 0.16
CA SER A 171 4.32 -7.36 -0.64
C SER A 171 5.56 -8.02 -1.24
N CYS A 172 5.44 -9.30 -1.63
CA CYS A 172 6.27 -9.83 -2.70
C CYS A 172 6.16 -8.96 -3.98
N PRO A 173 7.15 -9.00 -4.88
CA PRO A 173 6.99 -8.45 -6.22
C PRO A 173 5.74 -9.02 -6.90
N VAL A 174 4.83 -8.16 -7.34
CA VAL A 174 3.53 -8.54 -7.86
C VAL A 174 3.15 -7.72 -9.09
N GLN A 175 2.53 -8.37 -10.06
CA GLN A 175 1.91 -7.69 -11.20
C GLN A 175 0.43 -7.45 -10.86
N LEU A 176 0.06 -6.18 -10.65
CA LEU A 176 -1.23 -5.81 -10.07
C LEU A 176 -2.43 -6.12 -10.98
N ASP A 177 -2.22 -6.24 -12.29
CA ASP A 177 -3.25 -6.62 -13.27
C ASP A 177 -3.55 -8.13 -13.29
N LEU A 178 -2.77 -8.95 -12.59
CA LEU A 178 -2.91 -10.41 -12.56
C LEU A 178 -3.48 -10.94 -11.24
N VAL A 179 -3.74 -10.08 -10.26
CA VAL A 179 -4.17 -10.46 -8.91
C VAL A 179 -5.39 -9.67 -8.47
N ASP A 180 -6.26 -10.28 -7.68
CA ASP A 180 -7.39 -9.58 -7.05
C ASP A 180 -7.01 -9.01 -5.67
N GLU A 181 -5.95 -9.55 -5.06
CA GLU A 181 -5.54 -9.24 -3.69
C GLU A 181 -4.02 -9.22 -3.58
N VAL A 182 -3.50 -8.33 -2.74
CA VAL A 182 -2.07 -8.20 -2.42
C VAL A 182 -1.90 -8.33 -0.92
N GLN A 183 -1.24 -9.40 -0.50
CA GLN A 183 -0.88 -9.62 0.89
C GLN A 183 0.37 -8.82 1.24
N LEU A 184 0.28 -8.09 2.34
CA LEU A 184 1.34 -7.29 2.91
C LEU A 184 1.83 -7.96 4.20
N SER A 185 3.12 -8.20 4.28
CA SER A 185 3.74 -8.80 5.46
C SER A 185 5.06 -8.13 5.82
N LEU A 186 5.51 -8.38 7.06
CA LEU A 186 6.85 -8.04 7.50
C LEU A 186 7.58 -9.32 7.89
N ASP A 187 8.77 -9.53 7.33
CA ASP A 187 9.64 -10.66 7.65
C ASP A 187 10.25 -10.50 9.05
N THR A 188 9.52 -10.91 10.08
CA THR A 188 10.00 -10.89 11.47
C THR A 188 9.73 -12.20 12.22
N LEU A 189 10.74 -12.63 12.99
CA LEU A 189 10.68 -13.80 13.87
C LEU A 189 10.27 -13.46 15.30
N SER A 190 10.24 -12.18 15.66
CA SER A 190 10.06 -11.67 17.03
C SER A 190 8.96 -10.61 17.08
N ALA A 191 8.31 -10.47 18.25
CA ALA A 191 7.44 -9.32 18.51
C ALA A 191 8.23 -8.01 18.64
N ARG A 192 9.48 -8.08 19.13
CA ARG A 192 10.40 -6.94 19.12
C ARG A 192 10.96 -6.79 17.71
N CYS A 193 10.38 -5.87 16.95
CA CYS A 193 10.68 -5.69 15.53
C CYS A 193 10.69 -4.23 15.07
N GLU A 194 10.93 -3.29 15.98
CA GLU A 194 11.03 -1.86 15.64
C GLU A 194 12.08 -1.58 14.56
N ARG A 195 13.24 -2.25 14.62
CA ARG A 195 14.30 -2.03 13.63
C ARG A 195 13.87 -2.49 12.24
N GLU A 196 13.15 -3.60 12.15
CA GLU A 196 12.58 -4.15 10.92
C GLU A 196 11.48 -3.23 10.39
N VAL A 197 10.67 -2.62 11.26
CA VAL A 197 9.67 -1.60 10.88
C VAL A 197 10.35 -0.35 10.33
N VAL A 198 11.41 0.15 10.98
CA VAL A 198 12.19 1.31 10.51
C VAL A 198 12.84 1.00 9.16
N ALA A 199 13.44 -0.19 9.01
CA ALA A 199 14.07 -0.62 7.76
C ALA A 199 13.06 -0.80 6.64
N CYS A 200 11.88 -1.35 6.93
CA CYS A 200 10.78 -1.45 5.98
C CYS A 200 10.30 -0.06 5.54
N ALA A 201 10.06 0.87 6.48
CA ALA A 201 9.51 2.18 6.17
C ALA A 201 10.48 3.09 5.41
N ASN A 202 11.77 3.02 5.73
CA ASN A 202 12.80 3.89 5.18
C ASN A 202 13.73 3.20 4.19
N GLY A 203 13.46 1.94 3.86
CA GLY A 203 14.23 1.17 2.90
C GLY A 203 14.07 1.74 1.48
N PRO A 204 14.96 1.34 0.55
CA PRO A 204 14.88 1.78 -0.84
C PRO A 204 13.71 1.17 -1.63
N PHE A 205 12.88 0.31 -1.02
CA PHE A 205 11.80 -0.46 -1.68
C PHE A 205 10.54 -0.59 -0.83
#